data_AF-A0A7W7NAC2-F1
#
_entry.id   AF-A0A7W7NAC2-F1
#
_cell.length_a   1.000
_cell.length_b   1.000
_cell.length_c   1.000
_cell.angle_alpha   90.00
_cell.angle_beta   90.00
_cell.angle_gamma   90.00
#
_symmetry.space_group_name_H-M   'P 1'
#
loop_
_entity.id
_entity.type
_entity.pdbx_description
1 polymer ?
#
loop_
_entity_poly.entity_id
_entity_poly.type
_entity_poly.pdbx_seq_one_letter_code
_entity_poly.pdbx_strand_id
1 'polypeptide(L)'
;MADLVYEIKEHKTLHWLLQSNEFASSLVYLVCGRQYDNLYIISGLNSIEIFNDELKVVILFSVGYVNKNYLKIKDVRRVYYIVFSPLFKYESLLNDLNIIMISMKEWFYLISRSKNEDANRLRQLSNLKIKVIVEDLPG
;
A
#
# COMPACT_ATOMS: atom_id res chain seq x y z
N MET A 1 9.75 10.45 -17.90
CA MET A 1 8.45 11.16 -17.71
C MET A 1 7.27 10.20 -17.60
N ALA A 2 7.27 9.06 -18.30
CA ALA A 2 6.21 8.04 -18.15
C ALA A 2 6.17 7.41 -16.74
N ASP A 3 7.33 7.24 -16.08
CA ASP A 3 7.43 6.59 -14.77
C ASP A 3 6.75 7.38 -13.64
N LEU A 4 6.83 8.72 -13.67
CA LEU A 4 6.20 9.58 -12.66
C LEU A 4 4.67 9.58 -12.74
N VAL A 5 4.10 9.41 -13.93
CA VAL A 5 2.64 9.39 -14.14
C VAL A 5 2.04 8.06 -13.71
N TYR A 6 2.81 6.97 -13.84
CA TYR A 6 2.43 5.62 -13.41
C TYR A 6 2.28 5.54 -11.88
N GLU A 7 3.27 6.05 -11.14
CA GLU A 7 3.27 6.07 -9.66
C GLU A 7 2.07 6.84 -9.08
N ILE A 8 1.74 8.03 -9.60
CA ILE A 8 0.67 8.87 -9.03
C ILE A 8 -0.71 8.19 -9.08
N LYS A 9 -1.01 7.43 -10.13
CA LYS A 9 -2.32 6.74 -10.24
C LYS A 9 -2.40 5.58 -9.24
N GLU A 10 -1.35 4.76 -9.15
CA GLU A 10 -1.32 3.64 -8.20
C GLU A 10 -1.40 4.12 -6.75
N HIS A 11 -0.72 5.23 -6.40
CA HIS A 11 -0.79 5.81 -5.05
C HIS A 11 -2.20 6.29 -4.73
N LYS A 12 -2.85 6.96 -5.68
CA LYS A 12 -4.24 7.44 -5.51
C LYS A 12 -5.22 6.27 -5.36
N THR A 13 -5.07 5.22 -6.16
CA THR A 13 -5.91 4.02 -6.05
C THR A 13 -5.70 3.34 -4.71
N LEU A 14 -4.46 3.15 -4.28
CA LEU A 14 -4.17 2.54 -2.99
C LEU A 14 -4.68 3.40 -1.82
N HIS A 15 -4.48 4.72 -1.88
CA HIS A 15 -5.03 5.63 -0.87
C HIS A 15 -6.55 5.51 -0.80
N TRP A 16 -7.23 5.53 -1.95
CA TRP A 16 -8.69 5.36 -2.02
C TRP A 16 -9.14 4.02 -1.42
N LEU A 17 -8.47 2.91 -1.75
CA LEU A 17 -8.78 1.60 -1.16
C LEU A 17 -8.63 1.62 0.36
N LEU A 18 -7.53 2.18 0.86
CA LEU A 18 -7.23 2.21 2.28
C LEU A 18 -8.25 3.02 3.08
N GLN A 19 -8.92 4.03 2.50
CA GLN A 19 -10.00 4.76 3.18
C GLN A 19 -11.14 3.84 3.68
N SER A 20 -11.28 2.65 3.10
CA SER A 20 -12.11 1.60 3.67
C SER A 20 -11.43 0.96 4.87
N ASN A 21 -12.08 1.03 6.04
CA ASN A 21 -11.55 0.49 7.30
C ASN A 21 -11.11 -0.97 7.18
N GLU A 22 -11.78 -1.75 6.35
CA GLU A 22 -11.45 -3.16 6.15
C GLU A 22 -10.12 -3.37 5.41
N PHE A 23 -9.86 -2.55 4.39
CA PHE A 23 -8.59 -2.61 3.64
C PHE A 23 -7.43 -2.17 4.53
N ALA A 24 -7.60 -1.08 5.27
CA ALA A 24 -6.60 -0.63 6.24
C ALA A 24 -6.36 -1.67 7.34
N SER A 25 -7.43 -2.19 7.96
CA SER A 25 -7.33 -3.17 9.05
C SER A 25 -6.71 -4.49 8.61
N SER A 26 -7.05 -4.98 7.41
CA SER A 26 -6.44 -6.21 6.87
C SER A 26 -4.95 -6.03 6.55
N LEU A 27 -4.55 -4.85 6.07
CA LEU A 27 -3.13 -4.55 5.83
C LEU A 27 -2.36 -4.48 7.14
N VAL A 28 -2.89 -3.75 8.13
CA VAL A 28 -2.28 -3.65 9.46
C VAL A 28 -2.19 -5.03 10.13
N TYR A 29 -3.21 -5.89 9.96
CA TYR A 29 -3.18 -7.26 10.45
C TYR A 29 -2.05 -8.09 9.83
N LEU A 30 -1.79 -7.97 8.52
CA LEU A 30 -0.65 -8.66 7.89
C LEU A 30 0.69 -8.21 8.44
N VAL A 31 0.82 -6.90 8.71
CA VAL A 31 2.06 -6.31 9.21
C VAL A 31 2.31 -6.68 10.67
N CYS A 32 1.27 -6.67 11.49
CA CYS A 32 1.40 -6.77 12.95
C CYS A 32 0.98 -8.12 13.55
N GLY A 33 0.29 -8.98 12.78
CA GLY A 33 -0.29 -10.23 13.26
C GLY A 33 -1.47 -10.06 14.23
N ARG A 34 -2.01 -8.84 14.37
CA ARG A 34 -3.16 -8.54 15.24
C ARG A 34 -4.01 -7.40 14.68
N GLN A 35 -5.29 -7.36 15.06
CA GLN A 35 -6.21 -6.30 14.68
C GLN A 35 -5.97 -5.02 15.49
N TYR A 36 -6.25 -3.89 14.87
CA TYR A 36 -6.24 -2.56 15.49
C TYR A 36 -7.40 -1.76 14.96
N ASP A 37 -7.97 -0.94 15.84
CA ASP A 37 -9.10 -0.07 15.54
C ASP A 37 -8.69 1.41 15.49
N ASN A 38 -9.63 2.27 15.10
CA ASN A 38 -9.48 3.72 15.04
C ASN A 38 -8.28 4.16 14.19
N LEU A 39 -8.12 3.52 13.04
CA LEU A 39 -7.02 3.80 12.10
C LEU A 39 -7.30 5.09 11.34
N TYR A 40 -6.34 6.00 11.37
CA TYR A 40 -6.28 7.21 10.56
C TYR A 40 -5.36 7.00 9.37
N ILE A 41 -5.71 7.60 8.24
CA ILE A 41 -4.97 7.45 6.99
C ILE A 41 -4.65 8.82 6.43
N ILE A 42 -3.37 9.05 6.16
CA ILE A 42 -2.91 10.26 5.49
C ILE A 42 -2.05 9.89 4.28
N SER A 43 -2.22 10.63 3.19
CA SER A 43 -1.34 10.54 2.04
C SER A 43 -0.27 11.62 2.12
N GLY A 44 0.99 11.20 2.13
CA GLY A 44 2.13 12.05 1.83
C GLY A 44 2.44 12.05 0.34
N LEU A 45 3.48 12.81 -0.04
CA LEU A 45 3.97 12.87 -1.43
C LEU A 45 4.53 11.52 -1.90
N ASN A 46 5.26 10.82 -1.02
CA ASN A 46 6.00 9.60 -1.34
C ASN A 46 5.61 8.41 -0.42
N SER A 47 4.54 8.58 0.35
CA SER A 47 4.07 7.57 1.30
C SER A 47 2.57 7.68 1.55
N ILE A 48 2.00 6.60 2.05
CA ILE A 48 0.72 6.60 2.75
C ILE A 48 0.98 6.10 4.15
N GLU A 49 0.40 6.76 5.15
CA GLU A 49 0.59 6.41 6.55
C GLU A 49 -0.75 6.00 7.15
N ILE A 50 -0.76 4.87 7.84
CA ILE A 50 -1.89 4.32 8.60
C ILE A 50 -1.49 4.31 10.06
N PHE A 51 -2.22 4.98 10.94
CA PHE A 51 -1.78 5.12 12.32
C PHE A 51 -2.94 5.27 13.31
N ASN A 52 -2.63 5.01 14.57
CA ASN A 52 -3.43 5.37 15.73
C ASN A 52 -2.47 5.66 16.90
N ASP A 53 -2.98 5.74 18.13
CA ASP A 53 -2.15 6.02 19.30
C ASP A 53 -1.14 4.90 19.63
N GLU A 54 -1.33 3.68 19.10
CA GLU A 54 -0.49 2.52 19.37
C GLU A 54 0.57 2.25 18.29
N LEU A 55 0.28 2.57 17.03
CA LEU A 55 1.11 2.16 15.89
C LEU A 55 1.10 3.17 14.75
N LYS A 56 2.11 3.03 13.90
CA LYS A 56 2.16 3.67 12.59
C LYS A 56 2.73 2.71 11.54
N VAL A 57 1.96 2.43 10.50
CA VAL A 57 2.42 1.75 9.28
C VAL A 57 2.67 2.80 8.20
N VAL A 58 3.86 2.79 7.62
CA VAL A 58 4.28 3.72 6.56
C VAL A 58 4.51 2.91 5.29
N ILE A 59 3.64 3.12 4.30
CA ILE A 59 3.76 2.53 2.96
C ILE A 59 4.65 3.42 2.12
N LEU A 60 5.76 2.91 1.62
CA LEU A 60 6.73 3.68 0.83
C LEU A 60 6.54 3.42 -0.67
N PHE A 61 6.57 4.50 -1.47
CA PHE A 61 6.31 4.42 -2.90
C PHE A 61 7.42 4.89 -3.84
N SER A 62 8.39 5.67 -3.34
CA SER A 62 9.51 6.13 -4.16
C SER A 62 10.82 5.75 -3.50
N VAL A 63 11.69 5.16 -4.32
CA VAL A 63 13.11 4.91 -4.04
C VAL A 63 13.89 6.04 -4.71
N GLY A 64 14.67 6.80 -3.95
CA GLY A 64 15.51 7.88 -4.49
C GLY A 64 15.43 9.23 -3.78
N TYR A 65 14.37 9.54 -3.04
CA TYR A 65 14.36 10.76 -2.21
C TYR A 65 14.55 10.42 -0.74
N VAL A 66 15.82 10.54 -0.32
CA VAL A 66 16.31 10.72 1.04
C VAL A 66 15.36 11.65 1.80
N ASN A 67 14.33 11.10 2.43
CA ASN A 67 13.48 11.92 3.27
C ASN A 67 13.96 11.73 4.69
N LYS A 68 14.83 12.65 5.13
CA LYS A 68 15.17 12.85 6.56
C LYS A 68 13.89 12.89 7.43
N ASN A 69 12.72 13.13 6.84
CA ASN A 69 11.41 13.04 7.47
C ASN A 69 10.99 11.63 7.89
N TYR A 70 11.39 10.55 7.17
CA TYR A 70 11.09 9.18 7.60
C TYR A 70 11.86 8.78 8.86
N LEU A 71 13.09 9.28 9.00
CA LEU A 71 13.94 9.10 10.20
C LEU A 71 13.45 9.92 11.41
N LYS A 72 12.56 10.90 11.20
CA LYS A 72 11.93 11.69 12.27
C LYS A 72 10.69 11.02 12.86
N ILE A 73 10.19 9.92 12.27
CA ILE A 73 9.04 9.15 12.78
C ILE A 73 9.49 8.25 13.96
N LYS A 74 10.31 8.77 14.88
CA LYS A 74 10.78 8.03 16.06
C LYS A 74 9.83 8.11 17.25
N ASP A 75 8.79 8.95 17.16
CA ASP A 75 7.92 9.30 18.30
C ASP A 75 6.66 8.43 18.45
N VAL A 76 6.54 7.33 17.72
CA VAL A 76 5.45 6.35 17.91
C VAL A 76 6.05 5.04 18.43
N ARG A 77 5.42 4.43 19.45
CA ARG A 77 5.95 3.23 20.14
C ARG A 77 6.20 2.05 19.21
N ARG A 78 5.54 1.98 18.04
CA ARG A 78 5.73 0.95 17.00
C ARG A 78 5.55 1.53 15.61
N VAL A 79 6.63 1.59 14.84
CA VAL A 79 6.61 2.03 13.43
C VAL A 79 7.02 0.89 12.52
N TYR A 80 6.21 0.63 11.50
CA TYR A 80 6.46 -0.39 10.50
C TYR A 80 6.57 0.27 9.13
N TYR A 81 7.67 0.02 8.42
CA TYR A 81 7.83 0.48 7.06
C TYR A 81 7.51 -0.66 6.12
N ILE A 82 6.65 -0.44 5.13
CA ILE A 82 6.23 -1.48 4.20
C ILE A 82 6.34 -1.07 2.75
N VAL A 83 6.55 -2.06 1.89
CA VAL A 83 6.64 -1.91 0.44
C VAL A 83 5.91 -3.05 -0.25
N PHE A 84 5.28 -2.76 -1.38
CA PHE A 84 4.63 -3.78 -2.23
C PHE A 84 5.50 -4.25 -3.40
N SER A 85 6.64 -3.59 -3.64
CA SER A 85 7.56 -3.90 -4.74
C SER A 85 8.94 -4.33 -4.23
N PRO A 86 9.54 -5.38 -4.80
CA PRO A 86 10.88 -5.85 -4.42
C PRO A 86 12.00 -4.88 -4.84
N LEU A 87 11.72 -3.92 -5.73
CA LEU A 87 12.70 -2.92 -6.17
C LEU A 87 13.30 -2.12 -5.00
N PHE A 88 12.56 -2.00 -3.89
CA PHE A 88 12.97 -1.28 -2.68
C PHE A 88 14.06 -2.00 -1.87
N LYS A 89 14.22 -3.32 -1.99
CA LYS A 89 15.16 -4.09 -1.16
C LYS A 89 16.64 -3.87 -1.57
N TYR A 90 16.88 -3.29 -2.74
CA TYR A 90 18.21 -3.14 -3.32
C TYR A 90 18.87 -1.78 -3.03
N GLU A 91 18.20 -0.85 -2.35
CA GLU A 91 18.80 0.44 -1.98
C GLU A 91 19.50 0.39 -0.63
N SER A 92 20.83 0.60 -0.65
CA SER A 92 21.73 0.55 0.52
C SER A 92 21.32 1.47 1.68
N LEU A 93 20.56 2.53 1.43
CA LEU A 93 20.10 3.52 2.41
C LEU A 93 18.89 3.05 3.23
N LEU A 94 18.20 2.00 2.79
CA LEU A 94 17.05 1.43 3.49
C LEU A 94 17.45 0.27 4.42
N ASN A 95 18.72 -0.15 4.41
CA ASN A 95 19.23 -1.24 5.24
C ASN A 95 19.08 -0.97 6.75
N ASP A 96 19.07 0.31 7.16
CA ASP A 96 18.90 0.71 8.55
C ASP A 96 17.43 0.72 9.00
N LEU A 97 16.49 0.58 8.07
CA LEU A 97 15.06 0.48 8.36
C LEU A 97 14.63 -0.99 8.22
N ASN A 98 13.89 -1.49 9.22
CA ASN A 98 13.26 -2.79 9.10
C ASN A 98 12.03 -2.68 8.18
N ILE A 99 12.24 -2.90 6.88
CA ILE A 99 11.20 -2.85 5.85
C ILE A 99 10.58 -4.23 5.66
N ILE A 100 9.26 -4.29 5.82
CA ILE A 100 8.46 -5.49 5.58
C ILE A 100 7.92 -5.44 4.15
N MET A 101 8.27 -6.44 3.35
CA MET A 101 7.68 -6.60 2.03
C MET A 101 6.32 -7.27 2.15
N ILE A 102 5.27 -6.64 1.65
CA ILE A 102 3.91 -7.18 1.66
C ILE A 102 3.53 -7.65 0.26
N SER A 103 3.03 -8.87 0.17
CA SER A 103 2.45 -9.39 -1.06
C SER A 103 1.03 -8.82 -1.26
N MET A 104 0.83 -8.06 -2.34
CA MET A 104 -0.52 -7.60 -2.71
C MET A 104 -1.51 -8.77 -2.83
N LYS A 105 -1.06 -9.94 -3.32
CA LYS A 105 -1.92 -11.13 -3.44
C LYS A 105 -2.40 -11.62 -2.09
N GLU A 106 -1.53 -11.68 -1.08
CA GLU A 106 -1.89 -12.11 0.27
C GLU A 106 -2.84 -11.13 0.94
N TRP A 107 -2.61 -9.83 0.74
CA TRP A 107 -3.50 -8.79 1.23
C TRP A 107 -4.90 -8.88 0.61
N PHE A 108 -4.99 -8.97 -0.72
CA PHE A 108 -6.28 -9.17 -1.40
C PHE A 108 -6.95 -10.49 -1.01
N TYR A 109 -6.20 -11.55 -0.73
CA TYR A 109 -6.77 -12.80 -0.25
C TYR A 109 -7.51 -12.63 1.08
N LEU A 110 -6.93 -11.91 2.05
CA LEU A 110 -7.60 -11.64 3.32
C LEU A 110 -8.86 -10.80 3.13
N ILE A 111 -8.78 -9.76 2.29
CA ILE A 111 -9.91 -8.92 1.94
C ILE A 111 -11.01 -9.75 1.25
N SER A 112 -10.67 -10.73 0.41
CA SER A 112 -11.65 -11.55 -0.33
C SER A 112 -12.52 -12.45 0.55
N ARG A 113 -12.14 -12.65 1.82
CA ARG A 113 -12.92 -13.35 2.87
C ARG A 113 -13.86 -12.42 3.64
N SER A 114 -13.63 -11.13 3.48
CA SER A 114 -14.62 -10.07 3.29
C SER A 114 -16.10 -10.36 3.17
N LYS A 115 -16.95 -9.90 4.09
CA LYS A 115 -18.37 -9.64 3.80
C LYS A 115 -18.63 -8.26 3.18
N ASN A 116 -17.64 -7.38 3.11
CA ASN A 116 -17.78 -6.04 2.54
C ASN A 116 -18.03 -6.06 1.03
N GLU A 117 -18.92 -5.19 0.57
CA GLU A 117 -19.33 -5.10 -0.83
C GLU A 117 -18.19 -4.67 -1.75
N ASP A 118 -17.32 -3.75 -1.33
CA ASP A 118 -16.21 -3.28 -2.15
C ASP A 118 -15.10 -4.33 -2.27
N ALA A 119 -14.86 -5.10 -1.20
CA ALA A 119 -14.01 -6.29 -1.24
C ALA A 119 -14.55 -7.35 -2.22
N ASN A 120 -15.87 -7.58 -2.18
CA ASN A 120 -16.53 -8.49 -3.11
C ASN A 120 -16.50 -7.96 -4.56
N ARG A 121 -16.69 -6.66 -4.78
CA ARG A 121 -16.56 -6.01 -6.10
C ARG A 121 -15.15 -6.15 -6.65
N LEU A 122 -14.12 -5.89 -5.86
CA LEU A 122 -12.74 -6.09 -6.30
C LEU A 122 -12.44 -7.55 -6.63
N ARG A 123 -12.96 -8.51 -5.85
CA ARG A 123 -12.86 -9.94 -6.15
C ARG A 123 -13.57 -10.31 -7.45
N GLN A 124 -14.71 -9.70 -7.74
CA GLN A 124 -15.42 -9.88 -9.01
C GLN A 124 -14.63 -9.29 -10.18
N LEU A 125 -14.07 -8.08 -10.02
CA LEU A 125 -13.24 -7.42 -11.02
C LEU A 125 -11.96 -8.20 -11.30
N SER A 126 -11.30 -8.78 -10.30
CA SER A 126 -10.11 -9.61 -10.49
C SER A 126 -10.39 -10.90 -11.28
N ASN A 127 -11.65 -11.35 -11.30
CA ASN A 127 -12.10 -12.52 -12.06
C ASN A 127 -12.60 -12.17 -13.46
N LEU A 128 -12.70 -10.88 -13.82
CA LEU A 128 -13.04 -10.48 -15.18
C LEU A 128 -11.88 -10.81 -16.11
N LYS A 129 -12.15 -11.71 -17.07
CA LYS A 129 -11.27 -11.91 -18.22
C LYS A 129 -11.46 -10.75 -19.19
N ILE A 130 -10.77 -9.64 -18.95
CA ILE A 130 -10.76 -8.51 -19.88
C ILE A 130 -9.93 -8.92 -21.09
N LYS A 131 -10.59 -9.18 -22.23
CA LYS A 131 -9.94 -9.24 -23.53
C LYS A 131 -9.79 -7.80 -24.02
N VAL A 132 -8.56 -7.29 -24.02
CA VAL A 132 -8.26 -6.04 -24.72
C VAL A 132 -8.26 -6.36 -26.21
N ILE A 133 -9.27 -5.86 -26.92
CA ILE A 133 -9.30 -5.89 -28.38
C ILE A 133 -8.57 -4.62 -28.82
N VAL A 134 -7.37 -4.79 -29.36
CA VAL A 134 -6.67 -3.70 -30.05
C VAL A 134 -7.22 -3.72 -31.47
N GLU A 135 -8.04 -2.72 -31.82
CA GLU A 135 -8.39 -2.48 -33.22
C GLU A 135 -7.17 -1.82 -33.88
N ASP A 136 -6.63 -2.48 -34.91
CA ASP A 136 -5.60 -1.88 -35.76
C ASP A 136 -6.19 -0.63 -36.43
N LEU A 137 -5.65 0.54 -36.10
CA LEU A 137 -5.98 1.78 -36.78
C LEU A 137 -5.55 1.68 -38.24
N PRO A 138 -6.44 1.98 -39.21
CA PRO A 138 -6.06 1.97 -40.62
C PRO A 138 -4.98 3.02 -40.88
N GLY A 139 -3.87 2.58 -41.48
CA GLY A 139 -2.73 3.41 -41.87
C GLY A 139 -2.98 4.32 -43.06
#